data_AF-A0A925YVG4-F1
#
_entry.id   AF-A0A925YVG4-F1
#
_cell.length_a   1.000
_cell.length_b   1.000
_cell.length_c   1.000
_cell.angle_alpha   90.00
_cell.angle_beta   90.00
_cell.angle_gamma   90.00
#
_symmetry.space_group_name_H-M   'P 1'
#
loop_
_entity.id
_entity.type
_entity.pdbx_description
1 polymer ?
#
loop_
_entity_poly.entity_id
_entity_poly.type
_entity_poly.pdbx_seq_one_letter_code
_entity_poly.pdbx_strand_id
1 'polypeptide(L)'
;MLVIRRMVDRHRSYTGIFLPGEPPRIFPTTDHEHGRILQIYKQDKAYEGVINDFSDDSVPSSSDQGRAGTPLPAEHTPSPRGAERSPRPTPASAQPRQQHKPRAQHRKARQ
;
A
#
# COMPACT_ATOMS: atom_id res chain seq x y z
N MET A 1 -21.40 3.98 12.89
CA MET A 1 -20.01 3.69 12.49
C MET A 1 -20.02 2.45 11.63
N LEU A 2 -19.49 2.52 10.40
CA LEU A 2 -19.36 1.37 9.51
C LEU A 2 -18.16 0.54 9.96
N VAL A 3 -18.33 -0.76 10.13
CA VAL A 3 -17.24 -1.66 10.49
C VAL A 3 -17.02 -2.67 9.36
N ILE A 4 -15.79 -2.73 8.87
CA ILE A 4 -15.36 -3.71 7.87
C ILE A 4 -14.30 -4.60 8.52
N ARG A 5 -14.51 -5.92 8.48
CA ARG A 5 -13.58 -6.89 9.08
C ARG A 5 -13.18 -7.94 8.07
N ARG A 6 -11.91 -8.31 8.13
CA ARG A 6 -11.38 -9.49 7.44
C ARG A 6 -11.62 -10.72 8.30
N MET A 7 -12.16 -11.77 7.69
CA MET A 7 -12.32 -13.09 8.31
C MET A 7 -11.58 -14.11 7.46
N VAL A 8 -10.94 -15.10 8.08
CA VAL A 8 -10.16 -16.11 7.38
C VAL A 8 -10.48 -17.47 7.97
N ASP A 9 -10.93 -18.37 7.11
CA ASP A 9 -11.07 -19.80 7.41
C ASP A 9 -9.85 -20.56 6.90
N ARG A 10 -9.79 -21.88 7.16
CA ARG A 10 -8.66 -22.74 6.72
C ARG A 10 -8.36 -22.68 5.22
N HIS A 11 -9.35 -22.33 4.40
CA HIS A 11 -9.24 -22.42 2.93
C HIS A 11 -9.62 -21.13 2.20
N ARG A 12 -10.27 -20.16 2.86
CA ARG A 12 -10.86 -19.00 2.20
C ARG A 12 -10.80 -17.77 3.10
N SER A 13 -10.63 -16.61 2.46
CA SER A 13 -10.79 -15.31 3.11
C SER A 13 -12.16 -14.75 2.78
N TYR A 14 -12.71 -13.97 3.70
CA TYR A 14 -14.01 -13.31 3.62
C TYR A 14 -13.89 -11.88 4.10
N THR A 15 -14.76 -11.03 3.60
CA THR A 15 -14.97 -9.67 4.11
C THR A 15 -16.37 -9.59 4.69
N GLY A 16 -16.46 -9.11 5.93
CA GLY A 16 -17.71 -8.80 6.61
C GLY A 16 -17.92 -7.29 6.68
N ILE A 17 -19.09 -6.83 6.24
CA ILE A 17 -19.56 -5.44 6.31
C ILE A 17 -20.70 -5.38 7.34
N PHE A 18 -20.50 -4.56 8.37
CA PHE A 18 -21.43 -4.40 9.48
C PHE A 18 -21.94 -2.95 9.53
N LEU A 19 -23.24 -2.80 9.27
CA LEU A 19 -23.95 -1.53 9.34
C LEU A 19 -24.90 -1.55 10.54
N PRO A 20 -25.02 -0.44 11.30
CA PRO A 20 -25.94 -0.39 12.43
C PRO A 20 -27.40 -0.53 11.93
N GLY A 21 -28.10 -1.53 12.46
CA GLY A 21 -29.50 -1.80 12.11
C GLY A 21 -29.70 -2.67 10.87
N GLU A 22 -28.64 -3.04 10.13
CA GLU A 22 -28.74 -4.02 9.05
C GLU A 22 -28.11 -5.38 9.46
N PRO A 23 -28.60 -6.49 8.90
CA PRO A 23 -27.90 -7.76 8.99
C PRO A 23 -26.47 -7.67 8.41
N PRO A 24 -25.50 -8.36 9.02
CA PRO A 24 -24.13 -8.37 8.52
C PRO A 24 -24.07 -8.99 7.13
N ARG A 25 -23.31 -8.35 6.23
CA ARG A 25 -23.05 -8.87 4.88
C ARG A 25 -21.67 -9.48 4.83
N ILE A 26 -21.60 -10.80 4.69
CA ILE A 26 -20.35 -11.56 4.66
C ILE A 26 -20.24 -12.24 3.31
N PHE A 27 -19.13 -12.02 2.60
CA PHE A 27 -18.89 -12.63 1.30
C PHE A 27 -17.41 -13.01 1.13
N PRO A 28 -17.13 -14.07 0.35
CA PRO A 28 -15.75 -14.51 0.11
C PRO A 28 -15.00 -13.43 -0.68
N THR A 29 -13.78 -13.14 -0.27
CA THR A 29 -12.91 -12.13 -0.89
C THR A 29 -11.45 -12.54 -0.78
N THR A 30 -10.66 -12.18 -1.78
CA THR A 30 -9.20 -12.19 -1.75
C THR A 30 -8.65 -11.00 -0.95
N ASP A 31 -7.37 -11.06 -0.58
CA ASP A 31 -6.64 -9.97 0.09
C ASP A 31 -6.67 -8.67 -0.71
N HIS A 32 -6.54 -8.78 -2.04
CA HIS A 32 -6.59 -7.65 -2.94
C HIS A 32 -7.99 -7.02 -2.97
N GLU A 33 -9.04 -7.83 -3.06
CA GLU A 33 -10.43 -7.34 -3.01
C GLU A 33 -10.73 -6.69 -1.65
N HIS A 34 -10.28 -7.29 -0.56
CA HIS A 34 -10.42 -6.70 0.78
C HIS A 34 -9.74 -5.32 0.87
N GLY A 35 -8.49 -5.19 0.42
CA GLY A 35 -7.80 -3.90 0.38
C GLY A 35 -8.53 -2.87 -0.49
N ARG A 36 -9.09 -3.29 -1.62
CA ARG A 36 -9.88 -2.41 -2.47
C ARG A 36 -11.18 -1.96 -1.80
N ILE A 37 -11.84 -2.83 -1.05
CA ILE A 37 -13.03 -2.50 -0.26
C ILE A 37 -12.67 -1.44 0.80
N LEU A 38 -11.60 -1.64 1.56
CA LEU A 38 -11.14 -0.65 2.55
C LEU A 38 -10.89 0.72 1.91
N GLN A 39 -10.27 0.74 0.73
CA GLN A 39 -10.01 1.98 -0.01
C GLN A 39 -11.29 2.70 -0.46
N ILE A 40 -12.31 1.96 -0.91
CA ILE A 40 -13.61 2.54 -1.29
C ILE A 40 -14.27 3.22 -0.09
N TYR A 41 -14.22 2.56 1.07
CA TYR A 41 -14.79 3.09 2.30
C TYR A 41 -13.84 4.02 3.07
N LYS A 42 -12.67 4.35 2.50
CA LYS A 42 -11.66 5.22 3.11
C LYS A 42 -11.24 4.76 4.51
N GLN A 43 -11.10 3.45 4.71
CA GLN A 43 -10.64 2.82 5.94
C GLN A 43 -9.21 2.26 5.83
N ASP A 44 -8.53 2.44 4.70
CA ASP A 44 -7.15 1.99 4.48
C ASP A 44 -6.08 2.91 5.08
N LYS A 45 -6.43 4.18 5.37
CA LYS A 45 -5.53 5.20 5.93
C LYS A 45 -6.32 6.40 6.46
N ALA A 46 -5.62 7.37 7.05
CA ALA A 46 -6.22 8.66 7.39
C ALA A 46 -6.63 9.44 6.13
N TYR A 47 -7.85 9.97 6.13
CA TYR A 47 -8.37 10.85 5.09
C TYR A 47 -8.93 12.12 5.72
N GLU A 48 -8.65 13.26 5.10
CA GLU A 48 -9.18 14.55 5.54
C GLU A 48 -10.72 14.54 5.55
N GLY A 49 -11.31 14.96 6.68
CA GLY A 49 -12.76 15.03 6.86
C GLY A 49 -13.47 13.69 7.02
N VAL A 50 -12.74 12.58 7.19
CA VAL A 50 -13.30 11.24 7.41
C VAL A 50 -12.93 10.74 8.80
N ILE A 51 -13.92 10.38 9.60
CA ILE A 51 -13.72 9.77 10.92
C ILE A 51 -13.58 8.25 10.71
N ASN A 52 -12.38 7.72 10.90
CA ASN A 52 -12.06 6.29 10.84
C ASN A 52 -11.04 5.93 11.93
N ASP A 53 -10.64 4.65 12.01
CA ASP A 53 -9.69 4.14 13.01
C ASP A 53 -8.30 4.80 12.95
N PHE A 54 -7.96 5.52 11.87
CA PHE A 54 -6.72 6.28 11.70
C PHE A 54 -6.87 7.78 11.96
N SER A 55 -8.09 8.26 12.22
CA SER A 55 -8.37 9.66 12.53
C SER A 55 -8.48 9.92 14.04
N ASP A 56 -8.41 8.87 14.87
CA ASP A 56 -8.49 8.93 16.34
C ASP A 56 -7.09 9.05 16.98
N ASP A 57 -6.20 9.84 16.37
CA ASP A 57 -4.91 10.23 16.94
C ASP A 57 -5.10 11.43 17.89
N SER A 58 -5.89 11.24 18.96
CA SER A 58 -5.94 12.20 20.06
C SER A 58 -4.74 11.98 20.99
N VAL A 59 -3.52 12.10 20.45
CA VAL A 59 -2.33 12.38 21.27
C VAL A 59 -2.35 13.88 21.57
N PRO A 60 -2.51 14.33 22.84
CA PRO A 60 -2.28 15.73 23.16
C PRO A 60 -0.81 16.03 22.83
N SER A 61 -0.55 16.81 21.78
CA SER A 61 0.79 17.32 21.54
C SER A 61 1.11 18.33 22.64
N SER A 62 1.68 17.83 23.73
CA SER A 62 2.33 18.62 24.76
C SER A 62 3.62 19.23 24.20
N SER A 63 3.47 20.14 23.23
CA SER A 63 4.55 20.99 22.72
C SER A 63 4.18 22.47 22.81
N ASP A 64 3.43 22.83 23.85
CA ASP A 64 3.39 24.19 24.39
C ASP A 64 4.15 24.22 25.73
N GLN A 65 5.47 24.10 25.66
CA GLN A 65 6.36 24.65 26.68
C GLN A 65 7.38 25.56 26.01
N GLY A 66 7.06 26.86 26.07
CA GLY A 66 8.04 27.89 26.42
C GLY A 66 9.11 28.22 25.37
N ARG A 67 8.76 29.14 24.47
CA ARG A 67 9.75 30.11 23.97
C ARG A 67 10.29 30.94 25.14
N ALA A 68 11.61 30.90 25.38
CA ALA A 68 12.39 32.09 25.75
C ALA A 68 13.90 31.79 25.78
N GLY A 69 14.68 32.47 24.93
CA GLY A 69 16.08 32.80 25.21
C GLY A 69 17.13 32.18 24.29
N THR A 70 17.35 32.78 23.12
CA THR A 70 18.68 32.78 22.47
C THR A 70 19.54 33.85 23.16
N PRO A 71 20.83 33.59 23.41
CA PRO A 71 21.84 34.20 22.55
C PRO A 71 22.94 33.24 22.07
N LEU A 72 23.52 33.63 20.93
CA LEU A 72 24.60 33.09 20.08
C LEU A 72 25.97 32.84 20.79
N PRO A 73 27.10 32.63 20.07
CA PRO A 73 27.48 31.51 19.21
C PRO A 73 28.85 30.91 19.65
N ALA A 74 29.17 29.66 19.29
CA ALA A 74 30.55 29.18 19.37
C ALA A 74 30.89 28.30 18.17
N GLU A 75 31.85 28.79 17.40
CA GLU A 75 32.50 28.19 16.26
C GLU A 75 32.96 26.75 16.54
N HIS A 76 32.77 25.83 15.59
CA HIS A 76 33.77 24.79 15.30
C HIS A 76 33.62 24.31 13.85
N THR A 77 34.76 24.43 13.17
CA THR A 77 35.16 24.22 11.78
C THR A 77 34.69 22.91 11.13
N PRO A 78 34.33 22.90 9.82
CA PRO A 78 34.12 21.65 9.09
C PRO A 78 35.47 21.05 8.64
N SER A 79 35.73 19.79 8.96
CA SER A 79 36.83 19.01 8.38
C SER A 79 36.30 18.06 7.29
N PRO A 80 36.88 18.06 6.08
CA PRO A 80 36.48 17.19 4.99
C PRO A 80 37.29 15.88 5.02
N ARG A 81 36.59 14.74 4.98
CA ARG A 81 37.19 13.42 4.71
C ARG A 81 36.10 12.62 3.98
N GLY A 82 36.07 12.61 2.66
CA GLY A 82 37.00 11.86 1.83
C GLY A 82 36.55 10.40 1.82
N ALA A 83 35.82 9.99 0.78
CA ALA A 83 35.92 8.66 0.15
C ALA A 83 34.75 8.43 -0.82
N GLU A 84 35.12 8.33 -2.08
CA GLU A 84 34.36 7.88 -3.22
C GLU A 84 33.55 6.59 -2.94
N ARG A 85 32.31 6.55 -3.44
CA ARG A 85 31.65 5.28 -3.74
C ARG A 85 31.27 5.28 -5.21
N SER A 86 32.01 4.48 -5.96
CA SER A 86 31.81 4.18 -7.37
C SER A 86 30.37 3.72 -7.68
N PRO A 87 29.83 4.05 -8.87
CA PRO A 87 28.61 3.44 -9.38
C PRO A 87 28.90 2.00 -9.85
N ARG A 88 28.13 1.03 -9.35
CA ARG A 88 28.12 -0.34 -9.92
C ARG A 88 27.14 -0.41 -11.11
N PRO A 89 27.40 -1.31 -12.08
CA PRO A 89 26.87 -1.23 -13.43
C PRO A 89 25.46 -1.81 -13.55
N THR A 90 24.77 -1.33 -14.59
CA THR A 90 23.55 -1.87 -15.19
C THR A 90 23.71 -3.33 -15.64
N PRO A 91 22.69 -4.18 -15.51
CA PRO A 91 22.52 -5.31 -16.41
C PRO A 91 21.58 -4.93 -17.56
N ALA A 92 22.15 -5.00 -18.75
CA ALA A 92 21.49 -4.92 -20.03
C ALA A 92 20.49 -6.07 -20.26
N SER A 93 19.54 -5.81 -21.15
CA SER A 93 19.02 -6.73 -22.16
C SER A 93 18.43 -8.07 -21.70
N ALA A 94 17.10 -8.16 -21.74
CA ALA A 94 16.41 -9.39 -22.10
C ALA A 94 15.28 -9.08 -23.09
N GLN A 95 15.60 -9.15 -24.39
CA GLN A 95 14.60 -9.28 -25.45
C GLN A 95 13.93 -10.66 -25.34
N PRO A 96 12.59 -10.76 -25.39
CA PRO A 96 11.95 -12.01 -25.74
C PRO A 96 11.96 -12.15 -27.27
N ARG A 97 12.70 -13.16 -27.72
CA ARG A 97 12.77 -13.67 -29.09
C ARG A 97 11.38 -13.89 -29.68
N GLN A 98 11.22 -13.45 -30.93
CA GLN A 98 10.21 -13.95 -31.84
C GLN A 98 10.29 -15.48 -31.91
N GLN A 99 9.18 -16.18 -31.68
CA GLN A 99 9.04 -17.58 -32.05
C GLN A 99 7.84 -17.76 -32.98
N HIS A 100 8.21 -17.87 -34.26
CA HIS A 100 7.64 -18.66 -35.34
C HIS A 100 6.30 -19.37 -35.12
N LYS A 101 5.37 -19.05 -36.03
CA LYS A 101 4.25 -19.88 -36.48
C LYS A 101 4.70 -21.31 -36.81
N PRO A 102 3.89 -22.32 -36.50
CA PRO A 102 3.71 -23.46 -37.37
C PRO A 102 2.37 -23.38 -38.12
N ARG A 103 2.51 -23.51 -39.43
CA ARG A 103 1.49 -23.57 -40.47
C ARG A 103 0.83 -24.96 -40.40
N ALA A 104 -0.43 -25.05 -39.99
CA ALA A 104 -1.22 -26.27 -40.14
C ALA A 104 -1.81 -26.31 -41.56
N GLN A 105 -1.16 -27.08 -42.44
CA GLN A 105 -1.78 -27.62 -43.64
C GLN A 105 -2.54 -28.91 -43.28
N HIS A 106 -3.46 -29.31 -44.17
CA HIS A 106 -4.19 -30.60 -44.21
C HIS A 106 -5.35 -30.69 -43.20
N ARG A 107 -6.56 -31.17 -43.54
CA ARG A 107 -6.91 -32.19 -44.54
C ARG A 107 -8.42 -32.18 -44.83
N LYS A 108 -8.75 -32.64 -46.03
CA LYS A 108 -10.07 -32.98 -46.59
C LYS A 108 -10.97 -33.79 -45.64
N ALA A 109 -12.27 -33.48 -45.63
CA ALA A 109 -13.39 -34.45 -45.54
C ALA A 109 -14.69 -33.69 -45.89
N ARG A 110 -15.28 -33.95 -47.08
CA ARG A 110 -16.55 -34.67 -47.22
C ARG A 110 -17.73 -34.01 -46.49
N GLN A 111 -18.58 -33.33 -47.26
CA GLN A 111 -20.00 -33.68 -47.46
C GLN A 111 -20.49 -33.03 -48.75
#